data_AF-A0A2E9J316-F1
#
_entry.id   AF-A0A2E9J316-F1
#
_cell.length_a   1.000
_cell.length_b   1.000
_cell.length_c   1.000
_cell.angle_alpha   90.00
_cell.angle_beta   90.00
_cell.angle_gamma   90.00
#
_symmetry.space_group_name_H-M   'P 1'
#
loop_
_entity.id
_entity.type
_entity.pdbx_description
1 polymer ?
#
loop_
_entity_poly.entity_id
_entity_poly.type
_entity_poly.pdbx_seq_one_letter_code
_entity_poly.pdbx_strand_id
1 'polypeptide(L)'
;MGRPFKGLYLRLTGAPLFFSFVTYTPQSKEQMMACGDLLEGEEFLSQIVCDFLLFVSEGILEMSFSSDFPIHYDDVVVVCSRQRGDGVQHEYLIRIKERYWTHDERILLDQLTGLLSEQL
;
A
#
# COMPACT_ATOMS: atom_id res chain seq x y z
N MET A 1 -12.01 -21.17 2.38
CA MET A 1 -11.99 -19.69 2.35
C MET A 1 -10.55 -19.27 2.14
N GLY A 2 -10.23 -18.58 1.04
CA GLY A 2 -8.86 -18.15 0.76
C GLY A 2 -8.43 -17.08 1.77
N ARG A 3 -7.13 -17.02 2.10
CA ARG A 3 -6.60 -15.86 2.84
C ARG A 3 -6.69 -14.65 1.90
N PRO A 4 -7.52 -13.62 2.20
CA PRO A 4 -7.42 -12.36 1.48
C PRO A 4 -5.97 -11.88 1.63
N PHE A 5 -5.36 -11.32 0.58
CA PHE A 5 -3.96 -10.86 0.57
C PHE A 5 -2.85 -11.93 0.57
N LYS A 6 -3.13 -13.16 0.10
CA LYS A 6 -2.04 -14.14 -0.15
C LYS A 6 -0.98 -13.53 -1.09
N GLY A 7 0.29 -13.56 -0.66
CA GLY A 7 1.43 -13.09 -1.46
C GLY A 7 1.77 -11.62 -1.27
N LEU A 8 0.99 -10.87 -0.48
CA LEU A 8 1.34 -9.52 -0.07
C LEU A 8 2.14 -9.56 1.24
N TYR A 9 3.13 -8.68 1.36
CA TYR A 9 3.96 -8.57 2.55
C TYR A 9 4.26 -7.11 2.84
N LEU A 10 4.23 -6.73 4.11
CA LEU A 10 4.63 -5.40 4.55
C LEU A 10 5.68 -5.53 5.63
N ARG A 11 6.76 -4.74 5.54
CA ARG A 11 7.86 -4.75 6.50
C ARG A 11 8.31 -3.33 6.82
N LEU A 12 8.75 -3.15 8.06
CA LEU A 12 9.45 -1.94 8.48
C LEU A 12 10.80 -1.83 7.78
N THR A 13 11.19 -0.60 7.45
CA THR A 13 12.50 -0.30 6.86
C THR A 13 13.52 0.19 7.89
N GLY A 14 13.08 0.48 9.11
CA GLY A 14 13.85 1.17 10.15
C GLY A 14 13.83 2.69 10.03
N ALA A 15 13.40 3.24 8.88
CA ALA A 15 13.15 4.67 8.73
C ALA A 15 11.67 4.98 9.07
N PRO A 16 11.38 6.06 9.84
CA PRO A 16 10.02 6.43 10.17
C PRO A 16 9.18 6.64 8.90
N LEU A 17 7.98 6.05 8.86
CA LEU A 17 7.00 6.23 7.77
C LEU A 17 7.39 5.61 6.43
N PHE A 18 8.48 4.85 6.42
CA PHE A 18 8.90 4.10 5.25
C PHE A 18 8.66 2.62 5.47
N PHE A 19 7.96 2.01 4.51
CA PHE A 19 7.60 0.61 4.52
C PHE A 19 8.09 -0.08 3.25
N SER A 20 8.57 -1.31 3.39
CA SER A 20 8.83 -2.23 2.29
C SER A 20 7.55 -3.02 2.05
N PHE A 21 6.88 -2.72 0.93
CA PHE A 21 5.64 -3.39 0.54
C PHE A 21 5.90 -4.28 -0.67
N VAL A 22 5.54 -5.56 -0.57
CA VAL A 22 5.63 -6.53 -1.65
C VAL A 22 4.21 -6.85 -2.10
N THR A 23 3.94 -6.67 -3.39
CA THR A 23 2.70 -7.07 -4.04
C THR A 23 3.00 -7.62 -5.44
N TYR A 24 1.96 -8.05 -6.15
CA TYR A 24 2.04 -8.49 -7.53
C TYR A 24 2.36 -7.32 -8.47
N THR A 25 2.90 -7.66 -9.64
CA THR A 25 3.19 -6.66 -10.68
C THR A 25 1.87 -6.03 -11.17
N PRO A 26 1.69 -4.70 -11.00
CA PRO A 26 0.46 -4.02 -11.39
C PRO A 26 0.44 -3.82 -12.90
N GLN A 27 -0.75 -3.58 -13.46
CA GLN A 27 -0.84 -3.12 -14.85
C GLN A 27 -0.30 -1.69 -14.95
N SER A 28 0.46 -1.40 -16.00
CA SER A 28 0.83 -0.03 -16.34
C SER A 28 -0.38 0.76 -16.80
N LYS A 29 -0.30 2.10 -16.76
CA LYS A 29 -1.35 2.97 -17.29
C LYS A 29 -1.66 2.62 -18.75
N GLU A 30 -0.62 2.41 -19.57
CA GLU A 30 -0.74 2.04 -20.98
C GLU A 30 -1.45 0.69 -21.16
N GLN A 31 -1.15 -0.28 -20.29
CA GLN A 31 -1.82 -1.58 -20.30
C GLN A 31 -3.30 -1.43 -19.96
N MET A 32 -3.65 -0.65 -18.93
CA MET A 32 -5.04 -0.39 -18.54
C MET A 32 -5.81 0.33 -19.65
N MET A 33 -5.19 1.31 -20.32
CA MET A 33 -5.80 1.98 -21.47
C MET A 33 -6.00 1.02 -22.65
N ALA A 34 -5.01 0.16 -22.92
CA ALA A 34 -5.07 -0.77 -24.04
C ALA A 34 -6.13 -1.87 -23.86
N CYS A 35 -6.40 -2.32 -22.63
CA CYS A 35 -7.46 -3.28 -22.35
C CYS A 35 -8.83 -2.66 -22.09
N GLY A 36 -8.93 -1.32 -22.04
CA GLY A 36 -10.18 -0.59 -21.79
C GLY A 36 -10.58 -0.48 -20.33
N ASP A 37 -9.70 -0.86 -19.40
CA ASP A 37 -9.89 -0.69 -17.95
C ASP A 37 -9.69 0.77 -17.50
N LEU A 38 -9.02 1.58 -18.31
CA LEU A 38 -8.88 3.03 -18.11
C LEU A 38 -9.22 3.77 -19.40
N LEU A 39 -10.24 4.64 -19.36
CA LEU A 39 -10.62 5.45 -20.51
C LEU A 39 -9.72 6.68 -20.66
N GLU A 40 -9.67 7.21 -21.87
CA GLU A 40 -8.95 8.46 -22.14
C GLU A 40 -9.57 9.62 -21.34
N GLY A 41 -8.76 10.31 -20.55
CA GLY A 41 -9.20 11.41 -19.68
C GLY A 41 -9.56 10.99 -18.26
N GLU A 42 -9.63 9.69 -17.96
CA GLU A 42 -9.81 9.21 -16.58
C GLU A 42 -8.51 9.35 -15.76
N GLU A 43 -8.69 9.59 -14.48
CA GLU A 43 -7.59 9.66 -13.53
C GLU A 43 -7.00 8.25 -13.33
N PHE A 44 -5.68 8.15 -13.49
CA PHE A 44 -4.98 6.91 -13.20
C PHE A 44 -4.73 6.79 -11.70
N LEU A 45 -5.38 5.83 -11.06
CA LEU A 45 -5.08 5.45 -9.68
C LEU A 45 -4.03 4.35 -9.65
N SER A 46 -3.00 4.55 -8.84
CA SER A 46 -1.93 3.58 -8.65
C SER A 46 -2.48 2.36 -7.91
N GLN A 47 -2.59 1.24 -8.63
CA GLN A 47 -2.98 -0.05 -8.05
C GLN A 47 -2.12 -0.43 -6.84
N ILE A 48 -0.83 -0.06 -6.84
CA ILE A 48 0.09 -0.30 -5.72
C ILE A 48 -0.31 0.43 -4.45
N VAL A 49 -0.74 1.69 -4.57
CA VAL A 49 -1.19 2.47 -3.43
C VAL A 49 -2.52 1.93 -2.91
N CYS A 50 -3.43 1.56 -3.81
CA CYS A 50 -4.69 0.92 -3.43
C CYS A 50 -4.48 -0.41 -2.70
N ASP A 51 -3.63 -1.29 -3.24
CA ASP A 51 -3.25 -2.56 -2.61
C ASP A 51 -2.62 -2.35 -1.24
N PHE A 52 -1.73 -1.36 -1.11
CA PHE A 52 -1.10 -1.01 0.15
C PHE A 52 -2.15 -0.60 1.19
N LEU A 53 -3.08 0.30 0.84
CA LEU A 53 -4.12 0.78 1.75
C LEU A 53 -5.08 -0.32 2.15
N LEU A 54 -5.54 -1.14 1.20
CA LEU A 54 -6.40 -2.29 1.47
C LEU A 54 -5.70 -3.32 2.37
N PHE A 55 -4.42 -3.61 2.11
CA PHE A 55 -3.68 -4.57 2.90
C PHE A 55 -3.39 -4.07 4.32
N VAL A 56 -3.03 -2.79 4.47
CA VAL A 56 -2.81 -2.18 5.80
C VAL A 56 -4.11 -2.17 6.60
N SER A 57 -5.20 -1.69 6.01
CA SER A 57 -6.49 -1.58 6.69
C SER A 57 -7.07 -2.96 7.02
N GLU A 58 -7.35 -3.79 6.03
CA GLU A 58 -8.12 -5.03 6.21
C GLU A 58 -7.22 -6.23 6.51
N GLY A 59 -5.99 -6.24 5.98
CA GLY A 59 -5.07 -7.36 6.11
C GLY A 59 -4.21 -7.35 7.37
N ILE A 60 -3.92 -6.17 7.93
CA ILE A 60 -3.05 -6.01 9.11
C ILE A 60 -3.83 -5.45 10.29
N LEU A 61 -4.53 -4.34 10.10
CA LEU A 61 -5.26 -3.66 11.18
C LEU A 61 -6.65 -4.26 11.43
N GLU A 62 -7.12 -5.14 10.54
CA GLU A 62 -8.46 -5.76 10.57
C GLU A 62 -9.60 -4.71 10.63
N MET A 63 -9.38 -3.56 10.00
CA MET A 63 -10.33 -2.45 9.88
C MET A 63 -10.87 -2.37 8.45
N SER A 64 -12.15 -2.01 8.29
CA SER A 64 -12.72 -1.79 6.95
C SER A 64 -12.09 -0.56 6.28
N PHE A 65 -11.65 -0.70 5.03
CA PHE A 65 -11.22 0.45 4.25
C PHE A 65 -12.44 1.27 3.82
N SER A 66 -12.62 2.44 4.44
CA SER A 66 -13.73 3.35 4.20
C SER A 66 -13.24 4.79 4.14
N SER A 67 -14.16 5.73 3.88
CA SER A 67 -13.86 7.17 3.90
C SER A 67 -13.29 7.66 5.24
N ASP A 68 -13.54 6.91 6.32
CA ASP A 68 -13.13 7.29 7.67
C ASP A 68 -11.78 6.64 8.05
N PHE A 69 -11.16 5.89 7.14
CA PHE A 69 -9.84 5.31 7.39
C PHE A 69 -8.79 6.43 7.43
N PRO A 70 -7.98 6.56 8.51
CA PRO A 70 -7.14 7.74 8.74
C PRO A 70 -6.07 8.04 7.67
N ILE A 71 -5.63 7.05 6.89
CA ILE A 71 -4.61 7.25 5.84
C ILE A 71 -5.28 7.14 4.47
N HIS A 72 -5.21 8.21 3.67
CA HIS A 72 -5.82 8.23 2.34
C HIS A 72 -4.79 8.01 1.22
N TYR A 73 -5.30 7.81 0.00
CA TYR A 73 -4.49 7.63 -1.20
C TYR A 73 -3.44 8.74 -1.37
N ASP A 74 -3.86 10.00 -1.16
CA ASP A 74 -2.99 11.15 -1.31
C ASP A 74 -1.89 11.26 -0.25
N ASP A 75 -1.98 10.50 0.84
CA ASP A 75 -0.96 10.48 1.89
C ASP A 75 0.14 9.46 1.58
N VAL A 76 -0.03 8.61 0.58
CA VAL A 76 0.89 7.52 0.25
C VAL A 76 1.68 7.86 -1.01
N VAL A 77 2.97 7.58 -0.99
CA VAL A 77 3.88 7.76 -2.14
C VAL A 77 4.69 6.50 -2.36
N VAL A 78 4.73 6.03 -3.60
CA VAL A 78 5.72 5.05 -4.06
C VAL A 78 7.03 5.80 -4.34
N VAL A 79 8.05 5.57 -3.53
CA VAL A 79 9.35 6.23 -3.63
C VAL A 79 10.22 5.56 -4.69
N CYS A 80 10.29 4.24 -4.66
CA CYS A 80 10.97 3.44 -5.68
C CYS A 80 10.41 2.03 -5.69
N SER A 81 10.77 1.26 -6.72
CA SER A 81 10.38 -0.13 -6.88
C SER A 81 11.55 -0.97 -7.38
N ARG A 82 11.58 -2.24 -7.00
CA ARG A 82 12.45 -3.26 -7.60
C ARG A 82 11.68 -4.55 -7.84
N GLN A 83 12.02 -5.22 -8.93
CA GLN A 83 11.52 -6.56 -9.20
C GLN A 83 12.08 -7.57 -8.18
N ARG A 84 11.26 -8.52 -7.74
CA ARG A 84 11.69 -9.66 -6.92
C ARG A 84 11.49 -10.96 -7.69
N GLY A 85 12.48 -11.85 -7.59
CA GLY A 85 12.40 -13.19 -8.19
C GLY A 85 12.28 -13.14 -9.71
N ASP A 86 11.32 -13.90 -10.24
CA ASP A 86 11.06 -14.09 -11.67
C ASP A 86 10.20 -12.98 -12.32
N GLY A 87 9.75 -11.99 -11.55
CA GLY A 87 8.91 -10.89 -12.03
C GLY A 87 7.42 -11.00 -11.74
N VAL A 88 7.00 -12.05 -11.01
CA VAL A 88 5.62 -12.15 -10.54
C VAL A 88 5.34 -11.19 -9.38
N GLN A 89 6.37 -10.85 -8.58
CA GLN A 89 6.27 -9.95 -7.44
C GLN A 89 7.23 -8.78 -7.55
N HIS A 90 6.78 -7.63 -7.08
CA HIS A 90 7.57 -6.40 -6.99
C HIS A 90 7.60 -5.91 -5.55
N GLU A 91 8.73 -5.33 -5.16
CA GLU A 91 8.90 -4.66 -3.89
C GLU A 91 8.95 -3.15 -4.10
N TYR A 92 8.13 -2.45 -3.34
CA TYR A 92 7.93 -1.01 -3.39
C TYR A 92 8.37 -0.42 -2.06
N LEU A 93 9.20 0.61 -2.13
CA LEU A 93 9.44 1.47 -0.99
C LEU A 93 8.29 2.47 -0.93
N ILE A 94 7.43 2.30 0.06
CA ILE A 94 6.29 3.17 0.31
C ILE A 94 6.68 4.19 1.39
N ARG A 95 6.29 5.45 1.17
CA ARG A 95 6.37 6.50 2.17
C ARG A 95 4.97 7.02 2.47
N ILE A 96 4.65 7.16 3.75
CA ILE A 96 3.50 7.96 4.20
C ILE A 96 3.96 9.41 4.40
N LYS A 97 3.26 10.37 3.79
CA LYS A 97 3.58 11.79 3.85
C LYS A 97 3.39 12.28 5.28
N GLU A 98 4.46 12.84 5.84
CA GLU A 98 4.40 13.57 7.10
C GLU A 98 3.73 14.92 6.84
N ARG A 99 2.47 15.05 7.26
CA ARG A 99 1.70 16.30 7.26
C ARG A 99 1.25 16.60 8.69
N TYR A 100 0.43 17.63 8.89
CA TYR A 100 -0.23 17.88 10.18
C TYR A 100 -1.23 16.77 10.48
N TRP A 101 -0.74 15.59 10.86
CA TRP A 101 -1.57 14.46 11.23
C TRP A 101 -2.38 14.80 12.45
N THR A 102 -3.64 14.38 12.41
CA THR A 102 -4.50 14.39 13.57
C THR A 102 -4.05 13.32 14.58
N HIS A 103 -4.78 13.20 15.67
CA HIS A 103 -4.49 12.19 16.69
C HIS A 103 -4.66 10.77 16.13
N ASP A 104 -5.58 10.58 15.19
CA ASP A 104 -6.00 9.26 14.73
C ASP A 104 -4.97 8.63 13.78
N GLU A 105 -4.36 9.40 12.87
CA GLU A 105 -3.30 8.88 12.01
C GLU A 105 -2.07 8.47 12.84
N ARG A 106 -1.76 9.22 13.90
CA ARG A 106 -0.64 8.89 14.80
C ARG A 106 -0.88 7.57 15.50
N ILE A 107 -2.07 7.40 16.10
CA ILE A 107 -2.45 6.14 16.77
C ILE A 107 -2.38 4.97 15.79
N LEU A 108 -2.93 5.15 14.59
CA LEU A 108 -2.95 4.09 13.58
C LEU A 108 -1.55 3.71 13.11
N LEU A 109 -0.66 4.68 12.91
CA LEU A 109 0.73 4.43 12.54
C LEU A 109 1.53 3.77 13.65
N ASP A 110 1.30 4.14 14.90
CA ASP A 110 1.92 3.50 16.06
C ASP A 110 1.44 2.05 16.18
N GLN A 111 0.14 1.80 16.01
CA GLN A 111 -0.45 0.45 15.99
C GLN A 111 0.12 -0.40 14.86
N LEU A 112 0.16 0.13 13.63
CA LEU A 112 0.75 -0.54 12.48
C LEU A 112 2.22 -0.91 12.74
N THR A 113 3.00 0.05 13.24
CA THR A 113 4.42 -0.17 13.54
C THR A 113 4.61 -1.23 14.63
N GLY A 114 3.76 -1.21 15.67
CA GLY A 114 3.76 -2.22 16.73
C GLY A 114 3.52 -3.62 16.18
N LEU A 115 2.44 -3.81 15.42
CA LEU A 115 2.10 -5.10 14.81
C LEU A 115 3.18 -5.62 13.86
N LEU A 116 3.77 -4.74 13.05
CA LEU A 116 4.86 -5.14 12.14
C LEU A 116 6.16 -5.48 12.88
N SER A 117 6.38 -4.93 14.07
CA SER A 117 7.55 -5.24 14.91
C SER A 117 7.42 -6.61 15.57
N GLU A 118 6.19 -7.04 15.88
CA GLU A 118 5.91 -8.37 16.46
C GLU A 118 6.03 -9.52 15.45
N GLN A 119 6.06 -9.19 14.15
CA GLN A 119 6.23 -10.16 13.06
C GLN A 119 7.70 -10.44 12.70
N LEU A 120 8.65 -9.80 13.39
CA LEU A 120 10.10 -9.96 13.20
C LEU A 120 10.69 -11.14 13.95
#